data_AF-A0A368G8X2-F1
#
_entry.id   AF-A0A368G8X2-F1
#
_cell.length_a   1.000
_cell.length_b   1.000
_cell.length_c   1.000
_cell.angle_alpha   90.00
_cell.angle_beta   90.00
_cell.angle_gamma   90.00
#
_symmetry.space_group_name_H-M   'P 1'
#
loop_
_entity.id
_entity.type
_entity.pdbx_description
1 polymer ?
#
loop_
_entity_poly.entity_id
_entity_poly.type
_entity_poly.pdbx_seq_one_letter_code
_entity_poly.pdbx_strand_id
1 'polypeptide(L)'
;MDAVRRNPDASLDDLQSEFDYQSEVERRKRKRNDLFEKDFSSVEKRPDRKEARGWFQEEHGRMHRQISRMMAMDAYSRHKELINLYHLSHPGATSIMRRDTSKDRTDYDVLKDNHKFLWNDEDCASLANSWEARMAKKYYDKLFKG
;
A
#
# COMPACT_ATOMS: atom_id res chain seq x y z
N MET A 1 31.66 11.29 -0.25
CA MET A 1 31.43 9.99 -0.94
C MET A 1 30.68 9.12 0.04
N ASP A 2 29.36 9.29 0.10
CA ASP A 2 28.52 8.56 1.04
C ASP A 2 28.40 7.11 0.61
N ALA A 3 28.93 6.21 1.45
CA ALA A 3 28.86 4.78 1.22
C ALA A 3 27.39 4.35 1.32
N VAL A 4 26.78 4.08 0.17
CA VAL A 4 25.49 3.39 0.07
C VAL A 4 25.67 2.05 0.78
N ARG A 5 25.16 1.95 2.01
CA ARG A 5 25.06 0.70 2.77
C ARG A 5 24.19 -0.25 1.95
N ARG A 6 24.82 -1.08 1.12
CA ARG A 6 24.15 -2.20 0.47
C ARG A 6 23.50 -3.03 1.57
N ASN A 7 22.23 -3.36 1.39
CA ASN A 7 21.53 -4.28 2.26
C ASN A 7 22.37 -5.57 2.34
N PRO A 8 22.62 -6.12 3.55
CA PRO A 8 23.28 -7.41 3.66
C PRO A 8 22.52 -8.41 2.81
N ASP A 9 23.26 -9.26 2.09
CA ASP A 9 22.73 -10.30 1.22
C ASP A 9 21.80 -11.20 2.04
N ALA A 10 20.50 -10.92 1.99
CA ALA A 10 19.49 -11.76 2.60
C ALA A 10 19.45 -13.02 1.72
N SER A 11 20.20 -14.03 2.15
CA SER A 11 20.23 -15.35 1.53
C SER A 11 18.79 -15.80 1.28
N LEU A 12 18.49 -16.25 0.06
CA LEU A 12 17.18 -16.79 -0.33
C LEU A 12 16.69 -17.92 0.59
N ASP A 13 17.58 -18.47 1.41
CA ASP A 13 17.34 -19.53 2.40
C ASP A 13 16.57 -19.03 3.65
N ASP A 14 16.64 -17.74 4.01
CA ASP A 14 15.94 -17.20 5.21
C ASP A 14 14.40 -17.16 5.06
N LEU A 15 13.88 -17.35 3.83
CA LEU A 15 12.46 -17.49 3.56
C LEU A 15 12.03 -18.95 3.40
N GLN A 16 12.98 -19.88 3.40
CA GLN A 16 12.67 -21.29 3.47
C GLN A 16 12.30 -21.59 4.92
N SER A 17 11.00 -21.66 5.19
CA SER A 17 10.49 -22.01 6.52
C SER A 17 11.17 -23.31 6.98
N GLU A 18 12.05 -23.18 7.99
CA GLU A 18 12.80 -24.28 8.61
C GLU A 18 11.83 -25.11 9.49
N PHE A 19 10.84 -25.70 8.83
CA PHE A 19 9.91 -26.60 9.50
C PHE A 19 10.64 -27.92 9.72
N ASP A 20 10.86 -28.30 10.98
CA ASP A 20 11.54 -29.54 11.33
C ASP A 20 10.62 -30.75 11.05
N TYR A 21 10.60 -31.17 9.77
CA TYR A 21 9.81 -32.31 9.27
C TYR A 21 10.21 -33.65 9.91
N GLN A 22 11.23 -33.68 10.78
CA GLN A 22 11.68 -34.87 11.50
C GLN A 22 11.26 -34.92 12.97
N SER A 23 10.59 -33.88 13.50
CA SER A 23 10.14 -33.86 14.89
C SER A 23 9.19 -35.03 15.22
N GLU A 24 9.27 -35.55 16.46
CA GLU A 24 8.42 -36.68 16.90
C GLU A 24 6.92 -36.39 16.78
N VAL A 25 6.52 -35.12 16.91
CA VAL A 25 5.14 -34.66 16.78
C VAL A 25 4.65 -34.86 15.33
N GLU A 26 5.49 -34.56 14.35
CA GLU A 26 5.21 -34.79 12.92
C GLU A 26 5.06 -36.30 12.62
N ARG A 27 5.94 -37.13 13.20
CA ARG A 27 5.89 -38.59 13.04
C ARG A 27 4.63 -39.19 13.67
N ARG A 28 4.18 -38.67 14.80
CA ARG A 28 2.90 -39.04 15.44
C ARG A 28 1.69 -38.62 14.61
N LYS A 29 1.70 -37.42 14.00
CA LYS A 29 0.64 -36.96 13.08
C LYS A 29 0.49 -37.89 11.87
N ARG A 30 1.60 -38.38 11.29
CA ARG A 30 1.58 -39.33 10.16
C ARG A 30 0.98 -40.70 10.50
N LYS A 31 0.96 -41.10 11.78
CA LYS A 31 0.37 -42.37 12.23
C LYS A 31 -1.16 -42.32 12.39
N ARG A 32 -1.78 -41.14 12.33
CA ARG A 32 -3.23 -40.99 12.49
C ARG A 32 -3.92 -41.21 11.15
N ASN A 33 -4.21 -42.47 10.83
CA ASN A 33 -4.80 -42.89 9.56
C ASN A 33 -6.28 -42.50 9.39
N ASP A 34 -6.95 -42.09 10.48
CA ASP A 34 -8.39 -41.85 10.52
C ASP A 34 -8.85 -40.57 9.77
N LEU A 35 -7.91 -39.70 9.38
CA LEU A 35 -8.18 -38.54 8.51
C LEU A 35 -7.84 -38.78 7.02
N PHE A 36 -7.37 -39.98 6.67
CA PHE A 36 -6.93 -40.32 5.32
C PHE A 36 -8.01 -41.04 4.49
N GLU A 37 -9.22 -41.18 5.02
CA GLU A 37 -10.38 -41.55 4.20
C GLU A 37 -10.70 -40.38 3.28
N LYS A 38 -10.00 -40.42 2.15
CA LYS A 38 -10.05 -39.43 1.11
C LYS A 38 -11.30 -39.75 0.29
N ASP A 39 -12.45 -39.21 0.70
CA ASP A 39 -13.75 -39.25 0.01
C ASP A 39 -13.72 -38.46 -1.31
N PHE A 40 -12.81 -38.84 -2.20
CA PHE A 40 -12.74 -38.29 -3.54
C PHE A 40 -13.41 -39.31 -4.43
N SER A 41 -14.73 -39.22 -4.52
CA SER A 41 -15.45 -39.68 -5.70
C SER A 41 -14.98 -38.81 -6.87
N SER A 42 -13.79 -39.08 -7.40
CA SER A 42 -13.20 -38.30 -8.48
C SER A 42 -13.91 -38.64 -9.78
N VAL A 43 -14.97 -37.88 -10.08
CA VAL A 43 -15.61 -37.85 -11.41
C VAL A 43 -14.65 -37.25 -12.46
N GLU A 44 -13.63 -36.51 -12.02
CA GLU A 44 -12.60 -35.94 -12.90
C GLU A 44 -11.31 -36.77 -12.91
N LYS A 45 -10.79 -37.05 -14.12
CA LYS A 45 -9.48 -37.66 -14.29
C LYS A 45 -8.41 -36.74 -13.71
N ARG A 46 -7.57 -37.27 -12.82
CA ARG A 46 -6.39 -36.54 -12.33
C ARG A 46 -5.47 -36.23 -13.52
N PRO A 47 -4.83 -35.05 -13.55
CA PRO A 47 -3.88 -34.70 -14.59
C PRO A 47 -2.71 -35.69 -14.60
N ASP A 48 -2.12 -35.90 -15.78
CA ASP A 48 -0.98 -36.80 -15.89
C ASP A 48 0.18 -36.30 -15.02
N ARG A 49 1.02 -37.22 -14.52
CA ARG A 49 2.15 -36.87 -13.66
C ARG A 49 3.07 -35.87 -14.33
N LYS A 50 3.24 -35.94 -15.66
CA LYS A 50 4.07 -35.00 -16.41
C LYS A 50 3.45 -33.60 -16.45
N GLU A 51 2.13 -33.51 -16.64
CA GLU A 51 1.39 -32.25 -16.63
C GLU A 51 1.44 -31.59 -15.25
N ALA A 52 1.18 -32.36 -14.20
CA ALA A 52 1.25 -31.86 -12.82
C ALA A 52 2.66 -31.37 -12.46
N ARG A 53 3.72 -32.06 -12.92
CA ARG A 53 5.11 -31.62 -12.76
C ARG A 53 5.41 -30.34 -13.54
N GLY A 54 4.93 -30.24 -14.78
CA GLY A 54 5.11 -29.05 -15.61
C GLY A 54 4.45 -27.82 -14.99
N TRP A 55 3.19 -27.96 -14.57
CA TRP A 55 2.44 -26.91 -13.87
C TRP A 55 3.17 -26.43 -12.61
N PHE A 56 3.63 -27.37 -11.78
CA PHE A 56 4.39 -27.03 -10.56
C PHE A 56 5.69 -26.29 -10.87
N GLN A 57 6.48 -26.76 -11.83
CA GLN A 57 7.75 -26.12 -12.21
C GLN A 57 7.51 -24.72 -12.78
N GLU A 58 6.46 -24.54 -13.57
CA GLU A 58 6.11 -23.25 -14.15
C GLU A 58 5.69 -22.24 -13.07
N GLU A 59 4.78 -22.62 -12.18
CA GLU A 59 4.33 -21.76 -11.06
C GLU A 59 5.48 -21.43 -10.11
N HIS A 60 6.28 -22.43 -9.74
CA HIS A 60 7.45 -22.20 -8.89
C HIS A 60 8.46 -21.27 -9.57
N GLY A 61 8.66 -21.42 -10.90
CA GLY A 61 9.52 -20.53 -11.68
C GLY A 61 8.99 -19.10 -11.76
N ARG A 62 7.66 -18.91 -11.88
CA ARG A 62 7.03 -17.58 -11.85
C ARG A 62 7.26 -16.89 -10.51
N MET A 63 7.00 -17.61 -9.42
CA MET A 63 7.19 -17.11 -8.07
C MET A 63 8.67 -16.78 -7.80
N HIS A 64 9.60 -17.66 -8.18
CA HIS A 64 11.03 -17.41 -8.02
C HIS A 64 11.49 -16.16 -8.77
N ARG A 65 11.07 -15.99 -10.03
CA ARG A 65 11.39 -14.79 -10.81
C ARG A 65 10.87 -13.51 -10.15
N GLN A 66 9.66 -13.56 -9.58
CA GLN A 66 9.08 -12.42 -8.87
C GLN A 66 9.85 -12.09 -7.59
N ILE A 67 10.20 -13.09 -6.78
CA ILE A 67 11.01 -12.88 -5.57
C ILE A 67 12.41 -12.36 -5.94
N SER A 68 13.09 -12.97 -6.91
CA SER A 68 14.41 -12.51 -7.35
C SER A 68 14.36 -11.05 -7.82
N ARG A 69 13.30 -10.64 -8.53
CA ARG A 69 13.08 -9.23 -8.89
C ARG A 69 12.95 -8.35 -7.66
N MET A 70 12.13 -8.75 -6.69
CA MET A 70 11.91 -7.97 -5.46
C MET A 70 13.17 -7.84 -4.60
N MET A 71 14.00 -8.88 -4.54
CA MET A 71 15.25 -8.87 -3.78
C MET A 71 16.33 -8.00 -4.43
N ALA A 72 16.36 -7.94 -5.77
CA ALA A 72 17.26 -7.05 -6.51
C ALA A 72 16.91 -5.56 -6.37
N MET A 73 15.68 -5.22 -5.96
CA MET A 73 15.27 -3.84 -5.72
C MET A 73 15.87 -3.29 -4.42
N ASP A 74 16.04 -1.96 -4.39
CA ASP A 74 16.30 -1.22 -3.15
C ASP A 74 15.20 -1.46 -2.09
N ALA A 75 15.57 -1.33 -0.81
CA ALA A 75 14.68 -1.56 0.31
C ALA A 75 13.41 -0.70 0.24
N TYR A 76 13.54 0.57 -0.12
CA TYR A 76 12.39 1.48 -0.24
C TYR A 76 11.47 1.06 -1.40
N SER A 77 12.06 0.76 -2.56
CA SER A 77 11.31 0.33 -3.75
C SER A 77 10.55 -0.98 -3.49
N ARG A 78 11.19 -1.95 -2.84
CA ARG A 78 10.57 -3.22 -2.44
C ARG A 78 9.41 -3.00 -1.48
N HIS A 79 9.60 -2.17 -0.45
CA HIS A 79 8.56 -1.86 0.51
C HIS A 79 7.34 -1.19 -0.13
N LYS A 80 7.58 -0.21 -1.03
CA LYS A 80 6.51 0.45 -1.79
C LYS A 80 5.69 -0.54 -2.62
N GLU A 81 6.36 -1.47 -3.31
CA GLU A 81 5.67 -2.49 -4.10
C GLU A 81 4.85 -3.46 -3.23
N LEU A 82 5.38 -3.88 -2.07
CA LEU A 82 4.66 -4.73 -1.11
C LEU A 82 3.42 -4.03 -0.53
N ILE A 83 3.55 -2.75 -0.14
CA ILE A 83 2.41 -1.94 0.32
C ILE A 83 1.35 -1.84 -0.77
N ASN A 84 1.76 -1.59 -2.02
CA ASN A 84 0.83 -1.50 -3.13
C ASN A 84 0.10 -2.84 -3.35
N LEU A 85 0.81 -3.96 -3.33
CA LEU A 85 0.18 -5.28 -3.45
C LEU A 85 -0.80 -5.55 -2.31
N TYR A 86 -0.45 -5.17 -1.08
CA TYR A 86 -1.33 -5.36 0.06
C TYR A 86 -2.61 -4.51 -0.05
N HIS A 87 -2.45 -3.20 -0.31
CA HIS A 87 -3.57 -2.26 -0.33
C HIS A 87 -4.35 -2.20 -1.64
N LEU A 88 -3.79 -2.64 -2.78
CA LEU A 88 -4.46 -2.58 -4.09
C LEU A 88 -4.78 -3.96 -4.68
N SER A 89 -4.63 -5.05 -3.92
CA SER A 89 -4.90 -6.43 -4.40
C SER A 89 -6.36 -6.70 -4.75
N HIS A 90 -7.30 -6.01 -4.11
CA HIS A 90 -8.74 -6.26 -4.27
C HIS A 90 -9.41 -5.12 -5.04
N PRO A 91 -10.33 -5.43 -5.96
CA PRO A 91 -11.09 -4.40 -6.66
C PRO A 91 -11.86 -3.53 -5.64
N GLY A 92 -11.65 -2.21 -5.68
CA GLY A 92 -12.28 -1.26 -4.76
C GLY A 92 -11.46 -0.89 -3.52
N ALA A 93 -10.28 -1.48 -3.31
CA ALA A 93 -9.45 -1.20 -2.13
C ALA A 93 -8.92 0.26 -2.08
N THR A 94 -8.84 0.95 -3.23
CA THR A 94 -8.52 2.39 -3.31
C THR A 94 -9.58 3.28 -2.64
N SER A 95 -10.79 2.77 -2.36
CA SER A 95 -11.83 3.54 -1.66
C SER A 95 -11.41 3.99 -0.27
N ILE A 96 -10.60 3.18 0.43
CA ILE A 96 -10.04 3.50 1.75
C ILE A 96 -8.99 4.61 1.66
N MET A 97 -8.30 4.73 0.52
CA MET A 97 -7.32 5.77 0.26
C MET A 97 -7.96 7.10 -0.16
N ARG A 98 -9.28 7.15 -0.38
CA ARG A 98 -9.96 8.38 -0.77
C ARG A 98 -9.99 9.34 0.42
N ARG A 99 -9.29 10.45 0.30
CA ARG A 99 -9.33 11.56 1.26
C ARG A 99 -10.76 12.08 1.42
N ASP A 100 -11.15 12.36 2.66
CA ASP A 100 -12.37 13.10 2.95
C ASP A 100 -12.15 14.59 2.66
N THR A 101 -12.90 15.13 1.72
CA THR A 101 -12.85 16.56 1.32
C THR A 101 -13.98 17.38 1.93
N SER A 102 -14.83 16.79 2.79
CA SER A 102 -16.02 17.46 3.33
C SER A 102 -15.70 18.67 4.22
N LYS A 103 -14.51 18.69 4.84
CA LYS A 103 -14.05 19.76 5.75
C LYS A 103 -12.96 20.63 5.13
N ASP A 104 -12.71 20.48 3.83
CA ASP A 104 -11.66 21.23 3.17
C ASP A 104 -12.11 22.68 3.00
N ARG A 105 -11.43 23.59 3.69
CA ARG A 105 -11.69 25.03 3.56
C ARG A 105 -11.02 25.54 2.30
N THR A 106 -11.81 26.03 1.36
CA THR A 106 -11.29 26.61 0.12
C THR A 106 -10.93 28.08 0.33
N ASP A 107 -10.07 28.58 -0.56
CA ASP A 107 -9.73 30.01 -0.63
C ASP A 107 -10.98 30.87 -0.90
N TYR A 108 -11.95 30.34 -1.65
CA TYR A 108 -13.28 30.92 -1.81
C TYR A 108 -14.04 31.05 -0.48
N ASP A 109 -14.06 30.01 0.36
CA ASP A 109 -14.73 30.06 1.67
C ASP A 109 -14.07 31.08 2.60
N VAL A 110 -12.73 31.08 2.62
CA VAL A 110 -11.94 32.06 3.38
C VAL A 110 -12.29 33.48 2.96
N LEU A 111 -12.41 33.72 1.65
CA LEU A 111 -12.79 35.02 1.11
C LEU A 111 -14.22 35.38 1.51
N LYS A 112 -15.18 34.47 1.39
CA LYS A 112 -16.58 34.70 1.74
C LYS A 112 -16.76 35.06 3.22
N ASP A 113 -16.06 34.36 4.10
CA ASP A 113 -16.11 34.58 5.55
C ASP A 113 -15.54 35.95 5.96
N ASN A 114 -14.45 36.38 5.32
CA ASN A 114 -13.70 37.58 5.69
C ASN A 114 -13.94 38.77 4.75
N HIS A 115 -14.83 38.64 3.77
CA HIS A 115 -15.10 39.73 2.84
C HIS A 115 -15.70 40.92 3.59
N LYS A 116 -15.21 42.11 3.27
CA LYS A 116 -15.77 43.37 3.73
C LYS A 116 -15.89 44.32 2.55
N PHE A 117 -17.07 44.92 2.42
CA PHE A 117 -17.34 45.91 1.38
C PHE A 117 -16.69 47.27 1.71
N LEU A 118 -16.69 47.65 2.99
CA LEU A 118 -16.00 48.83 3.50
C LEU A 118 -14.89 48.37 4.44
N TRP A 119 -13.66 48.83 4.19
CA TRP A 119 -12.50 48.55 5.04
C TRP A 119 -12.22 49.79 5.89
N ASN A 120 -12.42 49.67 7.20
CA ASN A 120 -12.09 50.72 8.17
C ASN A 120 -10.67 50.56 8.73
N ASP A 121 -10.13 51.59 9.39
CA ASP A 121 -8.77 51.54 9.96
C ASP A 121 -8.62 50.48 11.07
N GLU A 122 -9.69 50.20 11.83
CA GLU A 122 -9.72 49.10 12.81
C GLU A 122 -9.66 47.72 12.12
N ASP A 123 -10.30 47.58 10.96
CA ASP A 123 -10.21 46.36 10.15
C ASP A 123 -8.82 46.19 9.54
N CYS A 124 -8.13 47.31 9.26
CA CYS A 124 -6.73 47.27 8.87
C CYS A 124 -5.81 46.72 9.98
N ALA A 125 -6.17 46.86 11.26
CA ALA A 125 -5.43 46.22 12.35
C ALA A 125 -5.60 44.69 12.35
N SER A 126 -6.77 44.18 11.95
CA SER A 126 -7.01 42.73 11.81
C SER A 126 -6.18 42.05 10.70
N LEU A 127 -5.72 42.82 9.71
CA LEU A 127 -4.81 42.36 8.66
C LEU A 127 -3.45 41.90 9.21
N ALA A 128 -2.98 42.51 10.31
CA ALA A 128 -1.72 42.11 10.92
C ALA A 128 -1.83 40.74 11.62
N ASN A 129 -3.03 40.39 12.07
CA ASN A 129 -3.27 39.23 12.93
C ASN A 129 -3.70 37.96 12.16
N SER A 130 -4.30 38.10 10.97
CA SER A 130 -4.81 36.97 10.18
C SER A 130 -4.41 37.06 8.69
N TRP A 131 -3.98 35.94 8.11
CA TRP A 131 -3.65 35.86 6.68
C TRP A 131 -4.92 35.87 5.81
N GLU A 132 -6.03 35.37 6.34
CA GLU A 132 -7.35 35.34 5.71
C GLU A 132 -7.86 36.76 5.42
N ALA A 133 -7.75 37.66 6.40
CA ALA A 133 -8.11 39.07 6.24
C ALA A 133 -7.23 39.77 5.19
N ARG A 134 -5.91 39.48 5.18
CA ARG A 134 -4.98 40.00 4.16
C ARG A 134 -5.35 39.54 2.75
N MET A 135 -5.73 38.27 2.63
CA MET A 135 -6.20 37.72 1.36
C MET A 135 -7.48 38.42 0.90
N ALA A 136 -8.47 38.60 1.79
CA ALA A 136 -9.72 39.26 1.46
C ALA A 136 -9.51 40.72 1.00
N LYS A 137 -8.63 41.47 1.66
CA LYS A 137 -8.29 42.83 1.25
C LYS A 137 -7.64 42.89 -0.11
N LYS A 138 -6.72 41.97 -0.42
CA LYS A 138 -6.07 41.90 -1.75
C LYS A 138 -7.10 41.73 -2.86
N TYR A 139 -8.14 40.93 -2.63
CA TYR A 139 -9.25 40.76 -3.58
C TYR A 139 -10.15 41.99 -3.67
N TYR A 140 -10.42 42.66 -2.55
CA TYR A 140 -11.14 43.93 -2.53
C TYR A 140 -10.42 45.01 -3.36
N ASP A 141 -9.11 45.21 -3.13
CA ASP A 141 -8.33 46.21 -3.87
C ASP A 141 -8.31 45.89 -5.38
N LYS A 142 -8.26 44.60 -5.75
CA LYS A 142 -8.35 44.15 -7.15
C LYS A 142 -9.71 44.46 -7.82
N LEU A 143 -10.81 44.45 -7.07
CA LEU A 143 -12.15 44.72 -7.60
C LEU A 143 -12.48 46.21 -7.67
N PHE A 144 -12.02 47.01 -6.70
CA PHE A 144 -12.51 48.37 -6.49
C PHE A 144 -11.46 49.48 -6.59
N LYS A 145 -10.16 49.15 -6.58
CA LYS A 145 -9.06 50.13 -6.65
C LYS A 145 -8.09 49.84 -7.80
N GLY A 146 -8.61 49.24 -8.88
CA GLY A 146 -7.86 48.98 -10.10
C GLY A 146 -7.31 50.24 -10.75
#